data_AF-A0A1H9QNJ6-F1
#
_entry.id   AF-A0A1H9QNJ6-F1
#
_cell.length_a   1.000
_cell.length_b   1.000
_cell.length_c   1.000
_cell.angle_alpha   90.00
_cell.angle_beta   90.00
_cell.angle_gamma   90.00
#
_symmetry.space_group_name_H-M   'P 1'
#
loop_
_entity.id
_entity.type
_entity.pdbx_description
1 polymer ?
#
loop_
_entity_poly.entity_id
_entity_poly.type
_entity_poly.pdbx_seq_one_letter_code
_entity_poly.pdbx_strand_id
1 'polypeptide(L)'
;MSTVSAADASSTRRHGGHRVWGLDAAGHAGSGVRTRSRSAANADSRDSQGSYLPPGWPDRVAPPGTDRMEPDAVAFLLNCCPPDYRGYPLLRRQPLVLARFAADHVEGQIRSTREALAGARTGLADVVSLEVLDAAVDMLQREEARLVRLRRAVALIEEALRGNVFVRRL
;
A
#
# COMPACT_ATOMS: atom_id res chain seq x y z
N MET A 1 -25.80 -1.29 -60.34
CA MET A 1 -24.40 -1.12 -59.88
C MET A 1 -24.36 0.07 -58.93
N SER A 2 -24.43 -0.18 -57.62
CA SER A 2 -24.11 0.79 -56.56
C SER A 2 -23.60 -0.02 -55.37
N THR A 3 -22.32 0.12 -55.05
CA THR A 3 -21.65 -0.55 -53.93
C THR A 3 -21.65 0.35 -52.71
N VAL A 4 -22.12 -0.18 -51.58
CA VAL A 4 -22.06 0.47 -50.25
C VAL A 4 -20.62 0.42 -49.75
N SER A 5 -20.07 1.60 -49.47
CA SER A 5 -18.74 1.83 -48.89
C SER A 5 -18.85 1.80 -47.37
N ALA A 6 -18.19 0.83 -46.72
CA ALA A 6 -18.07 0.73 -45.28
C ALA A 6 -16.72 1.34 -44.86
N ALA A 7 -16.79 2.46 -44.15
CA ALA A 7 -15.65 3.17 -43.59
C ALA A 7 -15.19 2.54 -42.26
N ASP A 8 -13.92 2.14 -42.28
CA ASP A 8 -12.88 2.27 -41.26
C ASP A 8 -13.25 2.77 -39.85
N ALA A 9 -12.89 1.99 -38.83
CA ALA A 9 -12.62 2.47 -37.47
C ALA A 9 -11.82 1.44 -36.66
N SER A 10 -10.56 1.23 -37.03
CA SER A 10 -9.59 0.52 -36.18
C SER A 10 -9.10 1.43 -35.04
N SER A 11 -9.77 1.43 -33.89
CA SER A 11 -9.31 2.14 -32.69
C SER A 11 -8.38 1.27 -31.84
N THR A 12 -7.09 1.31 -32.17
CA THR A 12 -6.01 0.78 -31.33
C THR A 12 -5.74 1.74 -30.17
N ARG A 13 -6.38 1.51 -29.02
CA ARG A 13 -6.06 2.21 -27.78
C ARG A 13 -4.71 1.70 -27.23
N ARG A 14 -3.64 2.43 -27.54
CA ARG A 14 -2.34 2.35 -26.86
C ARG A 14 -2.52 2.58 -25.36
N HIS A 15 -2.35 1.55 -24.54
CA HIS A 15 -2.08 1.70 -23.11
C HIS A 15 -0.58 1.95 -22.93
N GLY A 16 -0.25 3.17 -22.53
CA GLY A 16 1.11 3.55 -22.14
C GLY A 16 1.43 3.12 -20.71
N GLY A 17 2.71 2.82 -20.47
CA GLY A 17 3.32 3.00 -19.16
C GLY A 17 3.54 1.75 -18.31
N HIS A 18 4.15 0.70 -18.86
CA HIS A 18 4.86 -0.30 -18.04
C HIS A 18 6.01 0.38 -17.30
N ARG A 19 5.79 0.79 -16.04
CA ARG A 19 6.89 1.08 -15.12
C ARG A 19 7.48 -0.25 -14.65
N VAL A 20 8.47 -0.70 -15.41
CA VAL A 20 9.43 -1.73 -15.04
C VAL A 20 10.06 -1.34 -13.71
N TRP A 21 10.10 -2.30 -12.79
CA TRP A 21 10.78 -2.20 -11.50
C TRP A 21 12.29 -1.99 -11.73
N GLY A 22 12.75 -0.73 -11.62
CA GLY A 22 14.16 -0.38 -11.65
C GLY A 22 14.84 -0.71 -10.33
N LEU A 23 15.40 -1.92 -10.24
CA LEU A 23 16.43 -2.27 -9.27
C LEU A 23 17.80 -1.93 -9.88
N ASP A 24 18.28 -0.71 -9.62
CA ASP A 24 19.68 -0.39 -9.84
C ASP A 24 20.46 -0.78 -8.58
N ALA A 25 21.17 -1.91 -8.64
CA ALA A 25 22.21 -2.24 -7.67
C ALA A 25 23.41 -2.86 -8.41
N ALA A 26 24.42 -2.01 -8.62
CA ALA A 26 25.73 -2.38 -9.11
C ALA A 26 26.38 -3.42 -8.19
N GLY A 27 27.00 -4.44 -8.81
CA GLY A 27 27.82 -5.41 -8.09
C GLY A 27 29.15 -4.81 -7.64
N HIS A 28 29.70 -5.33 -6.54
CA HIS A 28 31.13 -5.46 -6.30
C HIS A 28 31.38 -6.73 -5.49
N ALA A 29 32.32 -7.54 -5.98
CA ALA A 29 32.84 -8.72 -5.35
C ALA A 29 33.81 -8.39 -4.21
N GLY A 30 33.93 -9.29 -3.23
CA GLY A 30 35.20 -9.49 -2.54
C GLY A 30 35.17 -9.55 -1.00
N SER A 31 35.30 -10.79 -0.50
CA SER A 31 36.21 -11.19 0.59
C SER A 31 35.77 -11.13 2.07
N GLY A 32 35.78 -12.32 2.68
CA GLY A 32 36.44 -12.56 3.97
C GLY A 32 35.59 -12.42 5.23
N VAL A 33 34.98 -13.51 5.70
CA VAL A 33 34.49 -13.61 7.08
C VAL A 33 35.30 -14.64 7.85
N ARG A 34 36.13 -14.14 8.78
CA ARG A 34 36.69 -14.89 9.91
C ARG A 34 35.76 -14.79 11.10
N THR A 35 35.60 -15.93 11.77
CA THR A 35 34.91 -16.20 13.03
C THR A 35 35.23 -15.20 14.14
N ARG A 36 34.20 -14.72 14.86
CA ARG A 36 34.23 -14.59 16.33
C ARG A 36 32.84 -14.81 16.90
N SER A 37 32.72 -15.87 17.70
CA SER A 37 31.62 -16.08 18.64
C SER A 37 31.51 -14.86 19.56
N ARG A 38 30.42 -14.11 19.44
CA ARG A 38 30.03 -13.06 20.38
C ARG A 38 28.58 -13.32 20.79
N SER A 39 28.38 -14.47 21.43
CA SER A 39 27.11 -14.90 21.98
C SER A 39 27.02 -14.51 23.46
N ALA A 40 25.82 -14.12 23.89
CA ALA A 40 25.33 -13.87 25.26
C ALA A 40 25.32 -12.43 25.83
N ALA A 41 26.15 -11.47 25.38
CA ALA A 41 26.17 -10.13 26.03
C ALA A 41 25.36 -9.01 25.34
N ASN A 42 24.73 -9.29 24.19
CA ASN A 42 24.03 -8.29 23.37
C ASN A 42 22.51 -8.51 23.25
N ALA A 43 21.97 -9.47 24.02
CA ALA A 43 20.54 -9.75 24.06
C ALA A 43 19.80 -8.75 24.98
N ASP A 44 20.45 -8.32 26.06
CA ASP A 44 19.87 -7.48 27.11
C ASP A 44 19.70 -5.99 26.71
N SER A 45 20.43 -5.53 25.69
CA SER A 45 20.42 -4.13 25.23
C SER A 45 19.35 -3.83 24.16
N ARG A 46 18.62 -4.83 23.65
CA ARG A 46 17.52 -4.64 22.69
C ARG A 46 16.16 -4.40 23.34
N ASP A 47 15.99 -4.77 24.61
CA ASP A 47 14.70 -4.72 25.30
C ASP A 47 14.32 -3.33 25.87
N SER A 48 15.21 -2.33 25.80
CA SER A 48 15.03 -1.04 26.50
C SER A 48 15.01 0.22 25.62
N GLN A 49 15.08 0.12 24.29
CA GLN A 49 14.84 1.28 23.43
C GLN A 49 13.33 1.45 23.24
N GLY A 50 12.73 2.27 24.11
CA GLY A 50 11.30 2.62 24.07
C GLY A 50 10.84 2.86 22.64
N SER A 51 9.94 2.01 22.18
CA SER A 51 9.49 1.95 20.80
C SER A 51 8.76 3.23 20.42
N TYR A 52 9.46 4.11 19.72
CA TYR A 52 8.85 5.31 19.19
C TYR A 52 7.75 4.90 18.19
N LEU A 53 6.51 5.28 18.50
CA LEU A 53 5.38 5.13 17.61
C LEU A 53 5.31 6.35 16.68
N PRO A 54 5.63 6.21 15.39
CA PRO A 54 5.52 7.34 14.48
C PRO A 54 4.06 7.80 14.37
N PRO A 55 3.79 9.12 14.27
CA PRO A 55 2.44 9.63 14.08
C PRO A 55 1.76 8.97 12.87
N GLY A 56 0.54 8.44 13.07
CA GLY A 56 -0.20 7.71 12.04
C GLY A 56 0.13 6.21 11.96
N TRP A 57 0.92 5.68 12.91
CA TRP A 57 1.04 4.24 13.11
C TRP A 57 -0.34 3.62 13.40
N PRO A 58 -0.68 2.46 12.80
CA PRO A 58 -1.99 1.86 13.00
C PRO A 58 -2.11 1.20 14.39
N ASP A 59 -3.19 1.52 15.11
CA ASP A 59 -3.45 1.07 16.49
C ASP A 59 -3.42 -0.46 16.69
N ARG A 60 -3.70 -1.22 15.63
CA ARG A 60 -3.76 -2.69 15.66
C ARG A 60 -2.42 -3.37 15.37
N VAL A 61 -1.35 -2.61 15.16
CA VAL A 61 -0.01 -3.15 14.85
C VAL A 61 0.92 -2.82 16.01
N ALA A 62 1.55 -3.84 16.58
CA ALA A 62 2.54 -3.64 17.63
C ALA A 62 3.66 -2.66 17.18
N PRO A 63 4.31 -1.96 18.13
CA PRO A 63 5.31 -0.94 17.80
C PRO A 63 6.46 -1.47 16.93
N PRO A 64 7.08 -0.62 16.09
CA PRO A 64 8.25 -0.98 15.29
C PRO A 64 9.36 -1.64 16.13
N GLY A 65 9.99 -2.69 15.59
CA GLY A 65 11.10 -3.39 16.24
C GLY A 65 10.70 -4.44 17.28
N THR A 66 9.40 -4.64 17.54
CA THR A 66 8.92 -5.71 18.42
C THR A 66 8.68 -7.01 17.65
N ASP A 67 8.82 -8.16 18.31
CA ASP A 67 8.57 -9.48 17.68
C ASP A 67 7.11 -9.67 17.21
N ARG A 68 6.16 -8.96 17.84
CA ARG A 68 4.74 -8.99 17.44
C ARG A 68 4.41 -8.10 16.24
N MET A 69 5.29 -7.17 15.90
CA MET A 69 5.02 -6.19 14.85
C MET A 69 4.76 -6.86 13.50
N GLU A 70 5.62 -7.79 13.08
CA GLU A 70 5.51 -8.39 11.75
C GLU A 70 4.23 -9.22 11.59
N PRO A 71 3.85 -10.12 12.54
CA PRO A 71 2.56 -10.80 12.49
C PRO A 71 1.35 -9.86 12.42
N ASP A 72 1.34 -8.80 13.24
CA ASP A 72 0.24 -7.83 13.25
C ASP A 72 0.20 -7.03 11.93
N ALA A 73 1.36 -6.65 11.39
CA ALA A 73 1.50 -5.96 10.12
C ALA A 73 0.97 -6.82 8.97
N VAL A 74 1.29 -8.12 8.93
CA VAL A 74 0.74 -9.04 7.92
C VAL A 74 -0.78 -9.09 7.99
N ALA A 75 -1.36 -9.20 9.19
CA ALA A 75 -2.81 -9.20 9.37
C ALA A 75 -3.45 -7.88 8.90
N PHE A 76 -2.83 -6.74 9.26
CA PHE A 76 -3.27 -5.41 8.82
C PHE A 76 -3.21 -5.24 7.29
N LEU A 77 -2.09 -5.62 6.67
CA LEU A 77 -1.89 -5.47 5.22
C LEU A 77 -2.83 -6.39 4.43
N LEU A 78 -3.11 -7.61 4.90
CA LEU A 78 -4.11 -8.48 4.28
C LEU A 78 -5.54 -7.89 4.31
N ASN A 79 -5.86 -7.05 5.30
CA ASN A 79 -7.13 -6.33 5.33
C ASN A 79 -7.18 -5.17 4.33
N CYS A 80 -6.02 -4.71 3.84
CA CYS A 80 -5.92 -3.69 2.81
C CYS A 80 -5.96 -4.26 1.38
N CYS A 81 -6.01 -5.59 1.23
CA CYS A 81 -5.97 -6.30 -0.05
C CYS A 81 -7.30 -7.02 -0.34
N PRO A 82 -7.51 -7.48 -1.59
CA PRO A 82 -8.61 -8.37 -1.92
C PRO A 82 -8.66 -9.60 -1.00
N PRO A 83 -9.85 -10.09 -0.60
CA PRO A 83 -9.96 -11.20 0.34
C PRO A 83 -9.22 -12.47 -0.07
N ASP A 84 -9.17 -12.75 -1.36
CA ASP A 84 -8.51 -13.93 -1.95
C ASP A 84 -7.01 -14.00 -1.64
N TYR A 85 -6.38 -12.87 -1.31
CA TYR A 85 -4.95 -12.84 -0.96
C TYR A 85 -4.64 -13.66 0.30
N ARG A 86 -5.64 -13.88 1.16
CA ARG A 86 -5.53 -14.78 2.31
C ARG A 86 -5.29 -16.24 1.90
N GLY A 87 -5.54 -16.62 0.65
CA GLY A 87 -5.25 -17.94 0.11
C GLY A 87 -3.80 -18.15 -0.34
N TYR A 88 -3.00 -17.09 -0.52
CA TYR A 88 -1.63 -17.20 -1.03
C TYR A 88 -0.58 -17.25 0.10
N PRO A 89 0.09 -18.39 0.34
CA PRO A 89 1.07 -18.50 1.42
C PRO A 89 2.29 -17.60 1.24
N LEU A 90 2.65 -17.28 0.00
CA LEU A 90 3.75 -16.37 -0.35
C LEU A 90 3.62 -15.02 0.37
N LEU A 91 2.41 -14.46 0.42
CA LEU A 91 2.17 -13.13 0.99
C LEU A 91 2.37 -13.09 2.50
N ARG A 92 2.17 -14.21 3.20
CA ARG A 92 2.47 -14.32 4.63
C ARG A 92 3.96 -14.55 4.91
N ARG A 93 4.67 -15.19 3.97
CA ARG A 93 6.12 -15.45 4.08
C ARG A 93 6.97 -14.28 3.61
N GLN A 94 6.40 -13.36 2.83
CA GLN A 94 7.09 -12.21 2.24
C GLN A 94 6.31 -10.90 2.54
N PRO A 95 6.36 -10.39 3.78
CA PRO A 95 5.59 -9.20 4.19
C PRO A 95 5.89 -7.94 3.37
N LEU A 96 7.12 -7.78 2.86
CA LEU A 96 7.49 -6.64 2.01
C LEU A 96 6.76 -6.66 0.66
N VAL A 97 6.60 -7.83 0.05
CA VAL A 97 5.82 -7.99 -1.18
C VAL A 97 4.34 -7.66 -0.92
N LEU A 98 3.81 -8.14 0.21
CA LEU A 98 2.46 -7.83 0.64
C LEU A 98 2.26 -6.32 0.89
N ALA A 99 3.21 -5.66 1.55
CA ALA A 99 3.16 -4.22 1.81
C ALA A 99 3.08 -3.41 0.50
N ARG A 100 3.88 -3.80 -0.50
CA ARG A 100 3.81 -3.20 -1.83
C ARG A 100 2.43 -3.36 -2.46
N PHE A 101 1.87 -4.57 -2.45
CA PHE A 101 0.56 -4.82 -3.05
C PHE A 101 -0.57 -4.10 -2.31
N ALA A 102 -0.50 -4.03 -0.98
CA ALA A 102 -1.43 -3.25 -0.17
C ALA A 102 -1.36 -1.76 -0.54
N ALA A 103 -0.15 -1.21 -0.72
CA ALA A 103 0.02 0.17 -1.16
C ALA A 103 -0.64 0.40 -2.53
N ASP A 104 -0.36 -0.45 -3.52
CA ASP A 104 -0.94 -0.35 -4.86
C ASP A 104 -2.48 -0.46 -4.84
N HIS A 105 -3.04 -1.33 -3.99
CA HIS A 105 -4.49 -1.48 -3.85
C HIS A 105 -5.16 -0.27 -3.20
N VAL A 106 -4.57 0.28 -2.13
CA VAL A 106 -5.08 1.50 -1.49
C VAL A 106 -4.96 2.70 -2.43
N GLU A 107 -3.87 2.83 -3.17
CA GLU A 107 -3.68 3.88 -4.19
C GLU A 107 -4.74 3.78 -5.31
N GLY A 108 -5.06 2.56 -5.75
CA GLY A 108 -6.14 2.30 -6.70
C GLY A 108 -7.51 2.73 -6.18
N GLN A 109 -7.82 2.43 -4.92
CA GLN A 109 -9.05 2.87 -4.27
C GLN A 109 -9.13 4.41 -4.20
N ILE A 110 -8.06 5.09 -3.77
CA ILE A 110 -8.02 6.56 -3.72
C ILE A 110 -8.34 7.17 -5.09
N ARG A 111 -7.69 6.65 -6.15
CA ARG A 111 -7.94 7.12 -7.52
C ARG A 111 -9.40 6.91 -7.94
N SER A 112 -9.94 5.71 -7.69
CA SER A 112 -11.34 5.41 -8.02
C SER A 112 -12.32 6.31 -7.23
N THR A 113 -12.08 6.56 -5.95
CA THR A 113 -12.91 7.46 -5.13
C THR A 113 -12.87 8.89 -5.66
N ARG A 114 -11.70 9.40 -6.07
CA ARG A 114 -11.55 10.73 -6.67
C ARG A 114 -12.27 10.85 -8.00
N GLU A 115 -12.16 9.83 -8.86
CA GLU A 115 -12.89 9.76 -10.12
C GLU A 115 -14.41 9.74 -9.88
N ALA A 116 -14.88 8.97 -8.90
CA ALA A 116 -16.28 8.95 -8.50
C ALA A 116 -16.76 10.31 -7.98
N LEU A 117 -15.97 11.01 -7.15
CA LEU A 117 -16.29 12.37 -6.69
C LEU A 117 -16.41 13.36 -7.85
N ALA A 118 -15.46 13.33 -8.79
CA ALA A 118 -15.46 14.21 -9.95
C ALA A 118 -16.68 13.97 -10.86
N GLY A 119 -17.11 12.71 -10.98
CA GLY A 119 -18.23 12.30 -11.82
C GLY A 119 -19.60 12.26 -11.11
N ALA A 120 -19.67 12.40 -9.79
CA ALA A 120 -20.88 12.11 -9.02
C ALA A 120 -22.10 12.91 -9.49
N ARG A 121 -21.96 14.23 -9.65
CA ARG A 121 -23.08 15.09 -10.06
C ARG A 121 -23.56 14.78 -11.47
N THR A 122 -22.65 14.67 -12.43
CA THR A 122 -23.00 14.42 -13.83
C THR A 122 -23.48 12.99 -14.07
N GLY A 123 -23.03 12.03 -13.27
CA GLY A 123 -23.36 10.61 -13.44
C GLY A 123 -24.63 10.17 -12.71
N LEU A 124 -25.07 10.90 -11.68
CA LEU A 124 -26.18 10.48 -10.81
C LEU A 124 -27.35 11.45 -10.76
N ALA A 125 -27.22 12.72 -11.17
CA ALA A 125 -28.27 13.72 -11.02
C ALA A 125 -29.63 13.35 -11.65
N ASP A 126 -29.62 12.54 -12.72
CA ASP A 126 -30.85 12.13 -13.42
C ASP A 126 -31.50 10.86 -12.84
N VAL A 127 -30.82 10.15 -11.92
CA VAL A 127 -31.27 8.84 -11.41
C VAL A 127 -31.49 8.81 -9.89
N VAL A 128 -31.06 9.83 -9.15
CA VAL A 128 -31.31 9.96 -7.70
C VAL A 128 -31.73 11.39 -7.34
N SER A 129 -32.34 11.55 -6.16
CA SER A 129 -32.63 12.88 -5.62
C SER A 129 -31.35 13.64 -5.25
N LEU A 130 -31.43 14.98 -5.18
CA LEU A 130 -30.31 15.82 -4.77
C LEU A 130 -29.81 15.50 -3.35
N GLU A 131 -30.73 15.17 -2.43
CA GLU A 131 -30.38 14.76 -1.06
C GLU A 131 -29.52 13.49 -1.05
N VAL A 132 -29.87 12.49 -1.86
CA VAL A 132 -29.08 11.25 -1.99
C VAL A 132 -27.73 11.52 -2.63
N LEU A 133 -27.68 12.40 -3.63
CA LEU A 133 -26.45 12.81 -4.29
C LEU A 133 -25.49 13.50 -3.32
N ASP A 134 -25.98 14.45 -2.50
CA ASP A 134 -25.16 15.14 -1.50
C ASP A 134 -24.64 14.15 -0.44
N ALA A 135 -25.49 13.23 0.03
CA ALA A 135 -25.08 12.16 0.95
C ALA A 135 -23.99 11.25 0.35
N ALA A 136 -24.07 10.94 -0.95
CA ALA A 136 -23.06 10.14 -1.64
C ALA A 136 -21.73 10.88 -1.76
N VAL A 137 -21.75 12.17 -2.11
CA VAL A 137 -20.54 13.03 -2.17
C VAL A 137 -19.86 13.09 -0.79
N ASP A 138 -20.64 13.34 0.25
CA ASP A 138 -20.18 13.34 1.64
C ASP A 138 -19.51 12.02 2.04
N MET A 139 -20.13 10.89 1.68
CA MET A 139 -19.59 9.57 1.95
C MET A 139 -18.25 9.35 1.24
N LEU A 140 -18.16 9.69 -0.05
CA LEU A 140 -16.93 9.56 -0.83
C LEU A 140 -15.80 10.45 -0.30
N GLN A 141 -16.09 11.67 0.16
CA GLN A 141 -15.10 12.57 0.78
C GLN A 141 -14.53 11.98 2.07
N ARG A 142 -15.40 11.43 2.94
CA ARG A 142 -14.98 10.74 4.17
C ARG A 142 -14.11 9.53 3.83
N GLU A 143 -14.50 8.78 2.80
CA GLU A 143 -13.77 7.60 2.36
C GLU A 143 -12.40 7.95 1.76
N GLU A 144 -12.29 8.99 0.93
CA GLU A 144 -10.99 9.46 0.42
C GLU A 144 -10.06 9.83 1.58
N ALA A 145 -10.57 10.60 2.55
CA ALA A 145 -9.78 10.99 3.72
C ALA A 145 -9.33 9.77 4.54
N ARG A 146 -10.19 8.75 4.69
CA ARG A 146 -9.85 7.47 5.34
C ARG A 146 -8.77 6.73 4.57
N LEU A 147 -8.90 6.59 3.26
CA LEU A 147 -7.95 5.89 2.39
C LEU A 147 -6.58 6.59 2.35
N VAL A 148 -6.53 7.92 2.35
CA VAL A 148 -5.27 8.67 2.45
C VAL A 148 -4.55 8.39 3.77
N ARG A 149 -5.27 8.34 4.90
CA ARG A 149 -4.69 7.93 6.19
C ARG A 149 -4.21 6.48 6.16
N LEU A 150 -5.01 5.59 5.58
CA LEU A 150 -4.65 4.18 5.42
C LEU A 150 -3.37 4.02 4.59
N ARG A 151 -3.23 4.76 3.49
CA ARG A 151 -2.04 4.74 2.64
C ARG A 151 -0.78 5.16 3.39
N ARG A 152 -0.90 6.17 4.26
CA ARG A 152 0.21 6.60 5.14
C ARG A 152 0.58 5.52 6.15
N ALA A 153 -0.40 4.88 6.79
CA ALA A 153 -0.16 3.77 7.70
C ALA A 153 0.56 2.59 7.00
N VAL A 154 0.14 2.23 5.78
CA VAL A 154 0.81 1.21 4.97
C VAL A 154 2.27 1.61 4.67
N ALA A 155 2.54 2.88 4.35
CA ALA A 155 3.91 3.35 4.12
C ALA A 155 4.80 3.20 5.36
N LEU A 156 4.29 3.55 6.54
CA LEU A 156 5.01 3.40 7.80
C LEU A 156 5.32 1.92 8.09
N ILE A 157 4.36 1.02 7.89
CA ILE A 157 4.59 -0.43 8.04
C ILE A 157 5.67 -0.89 7.05
N GLU A 158 5.59 -0.48 5.79
CA GLU A 158 6.57 -0.87 4.77
C GLU A 158 7.98 -0.40 5.14
N GLU A 159 8.14 0.84 5.61
CA GLU A 159 9.41 1.36 6.11
C GLU A 159 9.94 0.54 7.30
N ALA A 160 9.07 0.21 8.25
CA ALA A 160 9.41 -0.57 9.42
C ALA A 160 9.87 -2.00 9.04
N LEU A 161 9.19 -2.64 8.08
CA LEU A 161 9.53 -3.97 7.57
C LEU A 161 10.87 -4.00 6.82
N ARG A 162 11.30 -2.87 6.23
CA ARG A 162 12.64 -2.75 5.62
C ARG A 162 13.76 -2.60 6.67
N GLY A 163 13.42 -2.54 7.96
CA GLY A 163 14.38 -2.34 9.04
C GLY A 163 14.73 -0.88 9.31
N ASN A 164 13.94 0.08 8.79
CA ASN A 164 14.17 1.49 9.10
C ASN A 164 13.81 1.77 10.57
N VAL A 165 14.74 2.36 11.31
CA VAL A 165 14.50 2.82 12.69
C VAL A 165 13.85 4.20 12.65
N PHE A 166 12.66 4.33 13.22
CA PHE A 166 11.98 5.63 13.33
C PHE A 166 12.59 6.44 14.46
N VAL A 167 13.31 7.51 14.10
CA VAL A 167 13.85 8.47 15.05
C VAL A 167 12.88 9.65 15.15
N ARG A 168 12.51 10.03 16.38
CA ARG A 168 11.70 11.23 16.66
C ARG A 168 12.42 12.47 16.09
N ARG A 169 11.81 13.17 15.13
CA ARG A 169 12.19 14.57 14.85
C ARG A 169 11.44 15.45 15.84
N LEU A 170 12.21 16.13 16.67
CA LEU A 170 11.77 17.25 17.50
C LEU A 170 11.76 18.53 16.66
#